data_AF-A0A1D8G6H5-F1
#
_entry.id   AF-A0A1D8G6H5-F1
#
_cell.length_a   1.000
_cell.length_b   1.000
_cell.length_c   1.000
_cell.angle_alpha   90.00
_cell.angle_beta   90.00
_cell.angle_gamma   90.00
#
_symmetry.space_group_name_H-M   'P 1'
#
loop_
_entity.id
_entity.type
_entity.pdbx_description
1 polymer ?
#
loop_
_entity_poly.entity_id
_entity_poly.type
_entity_poly.pdbx_seq_one_letter_code
_entity_poly.pdbx_strand_id
1 'polypeptide(L)'
;MITYGCKILGALEYLHDQGLLYCDMKPENVIHYGRDIKVIDLGAIRRADDRTSGLVYTRDYAPPRSEREQRGFHVDTDLYTVGRTLQVLAARAEPASGLAARSFEALIRRATHPDPAARFTSAAEMSRQLWEVLREQQALKGHEPYPERSTRFAPTAALFGAALGSVPEADRWAGADTDAPRPLPVAAPGPREVVAGLPVPIPDPDDPAAALLAGLAAHSPERVAGQAARDPALGTVEAALWLCRAFAHRGDPDGAGTWLDEAARRGAGAYDWRLSWHRGLVRLTEGHVRSAEEEFAAVYAALPGEWAPKLALGYCAEYLNAGAAGARDYYEAVWQRDRTQGSAAFGLARLHLRGGDRAAAVAVLDGVPSTSRHHDAARVAAVRALAGRLPHTGTTPGGAGGPGGGPGAGELREAAERLAALARTGEDRAARERLLTEVRECALACRPPGGWGAAFPAGEVLGEEDDVTALSRLLSRSLRGLADEVRDGGLRDDLLDRSYAVLPPPRLRLVAAGRRGKRQD
;
A
#
# COMPACT_ATOMS: atom_id res chain seq x y z
N MET A 1 10.05 23.89 -13.44
CA MET A 1 8.65 23.98 -13.91
C MET A 1 7.66 23.91 -12.75
N ILE A 2 7.57 22.80 -12.00
CA ILE A 2 6.54 22.67 -10.95
C ILE A 2 6.58 23.81 -9.91
N THR A 3 7.77 24.19 -9.44
CA THR A 3 7.97 25.34 -8.54
C THR A 3 7.43 26.66 -9.12
N TYR A 4 7.45 26.84 -10.45
CA TYR A 4 6.93 28.05 -11.09
C TYR A 4 5.41 28.03 -11.01
N GLY A 5 4.78 26.88 -11.26
CA GLY A 5 3.36 26.68 -11.09
C GLY A 5 2.88 27.01 -9.68
N CYS A 6 3.57 26.53 -8.65
CA CYS A 6 3.24 26.85 -7.25
C CYS A 6 3.29 28.36 -6.97
N LYS A 7 4.30 29.07 -7.49
CA LYS A 7 4.42 30.53 -7.31
C LYS A 7 3.37 31.31 -8.10
N ILE A 8 3.05 30.87 -9.31
CA ILE A 8 1.96 31.45 -10.13
C ILE A 8 0.63 31.29 -9.38
N LEU A 9 0.34 30.09 -8.87
CA LEU A 9 -0.89 29.82 -8.13
C LEU A 9 -1.00 30.65 -6.86
N GLY A 10 0.10 30.88 -6.13
CA GLY A 10 0.09 31.78 -4.98
C GLY A 10 -0.25 33.24 -5.34
N ALA A 11 0.19 33.73 -6.51
CA ALA A 11 -0.20 35.05 -6.98
C ALA A 11 -1.68 35.13 -7.39
N LEU A 12 -2.21 34.06 -8.01
CA LEU A 12 -3.62 33.96 -8.39
C LEU A 12 -4.53 33.81 -7.17
N GLU A 13 -4.12 33.03 -6.17
CA GLU A 13 -4.82 32.90 -4.89
C GLU A 13 -5.07 34.28 -4.26
N TYR A 14 -4.01 35.11 -4.18
CA TYR A 14 -4.14 36.48 -3.71
C TYR A 14 -5.14 37.30 -4.54
N LEU A 15 -5.11 37.22 -5.87
CA LEU A 15 -6.08 37.94 -6.72
C LEU A 15 -7.51 37.45 -6.49
N HIS A 16 -7.71 36.13 -6.40
CA HIS A 16 -9.01 35.51 -6.19
C HIS A 16 -9.61 35.92 -4.85
N ASP A 17 -8.80 36.02 -3.79
CA ASP A 17 -9.21 36.53 -2.48
C ASP A 17 -9.64 38.00 -2.51
N GLN A 18 -9.14 38.79 -3.46
CA GLN A 18 -9.56 40.17 -3.70
C GLN A 18 -10.75 40.28 -4.68
N GLY A 19 -11.33 39.15 -5.11
CA GLY A 19 -12.42 39.11 -6.08
C GLY A 19 -11.99 39.47 -7.51
N LEU A 20 -10.70 39.32 -7.83
CA LEU A 20 -10.11 39.61 -9.13
C LEU A 20 -9.74 38.32 -9.88
N LEU A 21 -9.80 38.35 -11.21
CA LEU A 21 -9.38 37.28 -12.11
C LEU A 21 -8.23 37.78 -12.99
N TYR A 22 -7.23 36.93 -13.25
CA TYR A 22 -6.06 37.29 -14.05
C TYR A 22 -6.30 37.20 -15.57
N CYS A 23 -7.09 36.20 -16.01
CA CYS A 23 -7.64 36.00 -17.35
C CYS A 23 -6.67 35.63 -18.49
N ASP A 24 -5.38 35.97 -18.41
CA ASP A 24 -4.43 35.78 -19.52
C ASP A 24 -3.13 35.04 -19.11
N MET A 25 -3.21 34.00 -18.27
CA MET A 25 -2.00 33.27 -17.86
C MET A 25 -1.39 32.48 -19.02
N LYS A 26 -0.12 32.74 -19.27
CA LYS A 26 0.73 32.12 -20.30
C LYS A 26 2.22 32.29 -19.93
N PRO A 27 3.14 31.49 -20.49
CA PRO A 27 4.57 31.59 -20.20
C PRO A 27 5.16 33.00 -20.41
N GLU A 28 4.67 33.75 -21.41
CA GLU A 28 5.15 35.09 -21.75
C GLU A 28 4.87 36.12 -20.63
N ASN A 29 3.89 35.84 -19.77
CA ASN A 29 3.49 36.73 -18.68
C ASN A 29 4.19 36.40 -17.35
N VAL A 30 5.23 35.57 -17.37
CA VAL A 30 5.99 35.18 -16.18
C VAL A 30 7.48 35.49 -16.38
N ILE A 31 8.01 36.42 -15.59
CA ILE A 31 9.44 36.73 -15.56
C ILE A 31 10.10 35.97 -14.40
N HIS A 32 11.19 35.26 -14.69
CA HIS A 32 12.08 34.70 -13.68
C HIS A 32 13.13 35.74 -13.29
N TYR A 33 13.23 36.06 -11.99
CA TYR A 33 14.26 36.92 -11.43
C TYR A 33 14.88 36.28 -10.18
N GLY A 34 16.16 35.92 -10.24
CA GLY A 34 16.87 35.31 -9.11
C GLY A 34 16.25 33.98 -8.67
N ARG A 35 15.72 33.91 -7.44
CA ARG A 35 15.01 32.72 -6.94
C ARG A 35 13.49 32.82 -7.10
N ASP A 36 12.98 33.94 -7.64
CA ASP A 36 11.55 34.26 -7.71
C ASP A 36 11.01 34.36 -9.12
N ILE A 37 9.68 34.32 -9.21
CA ILE A 37 8.97 34.65 -10.43
C ILE A 37 8.05 35.84 -10.15
N LYS A 38 7.85 36.67 -11.17
CA LYS A 38 6.89 37.77 -11.16
C LYS A 38 5.90 37.54 -12.29
N VAL A 39 4.62 37.53 -11.94
CA VAL A 39 3.54 37.63 -12.93
C VAL A 39 3.48 39.09 -13.39
N ILE A 40 3.54 39.30 -14.70
CA ILE A 40 3.51 40.63 -15.34
C ILE A 40 2.24 40.77 -16.17
N ASP A 41 2.10 41.90 -16.86
CA ASP A 41 0.97 42.21 -17.75
C ASP A 41 -0.40 42.07 -17.07
N LEU A 42 -0.79 43.14 -16.35
CA LEU A 42 -2.04 43.20 -15.61
C LEU A 42 -3.21 43.71 -16.47
N GLY A 43 -3.02 43.86 -17.79
CA GLY A 43 -4.00 44.49 -18.69
C GLY A 43 -5.30 43.71 -18.88
N ALA A 44 -5.28 42.42 -18.58
CA ALA A 44 -6.46 41.54 -18.66
C ALA A 44 -7.19 41.37 -17.32
N ILE A 45 -6.64 41.89 -16.22
CA ILE A 45 -7.23 41.73 -14.88
C ILE A 45 -8.61 42.36 -14.84
N ARG A 46 -9.56 41.65 -14.23
CA ARG A 46 -10.93 42.11 -14.06
C ARG A 46 -11.54 41.62 -12.76
N ARG A 47 -12.65 42.22 -12.35
CA ARG A 47 -13.44 41.70 -11.23
C ARG A 47 -14.19 40.43 -11.64
N ALA A 48 -14.33 39.49 -10.72
CA ALA A 48 -15.06 38.24 -10.96
C ALA A 48 -16.58 38.44 -11.19
N ASP A 49 -17.12 39.56 -10.70
CA ASP A 49 -18.52 39.97 -10.88
C ASP A 49 -18.77 40.81 -12.14
N ASP A 50 -17.72 41.17 -12.88
CA ASP A 50 -17.85 41.97 -14.09
C ASP A 50 -18.42 41.11 -15.24
N ARG A 51 -19.57 41.53 -15.77
CA ARG A 51 -20.28 40.88 -16.89
C ARG A 51 -20.44 41.76 -18.12
N THR A 52 -19.89 42.98 -18.10
CA THR A 52 -20.11 43.99 -19.13
C THR A 52 -18.87 44.29 -19.97
N SER A 53 -17.67 44.17 -19.39
CA SER A 53 -16.42 44.40 -20.12
C SER A 53 -16.14 43.30 -21.15
N GLY A 54 -15.48 43.67 -22.25
CA GLY A 54 -14.96 42.71 -23.22
C GLY A 54 -13.92 41.76 -22.59
N LEU A 55 -13.90 40.51 -23.05
CA LEU A 55 -12.97 39.51 -22.56
C LEU A 55 -11.60 39.66 -23.23
N VAL A 56 -10.55 39.95 -22.46
CA VAL A 56 -9.15 39.94 -22.90
C VAL A 56 -8.50 38.62 -22.47
N TYR A 57 -7.99 37.84 -23.43
CA TYR A 57 -7.37 36.54 -23.20
C TYR A 57 -6.59 36.05 -24.44
N THR A 58 -5.67 35.12 -24.25
CA THR A 58 -4.97 34.41 -25.33
C THR A 58 -5.70 33.10 -25.67
N ARG A 59 -6.07 32.95 -26.95
CA ARG A 59 -6.95 31.86 -27.42
C ARG A 59 -6.45 30.46 -27.09
N ASP A 60 -5.15 30.20 -27.18
CA ASP A 60 -4.57 28.85 -27.02
C ASP A 60 -4.48 28.37 -25.55
N TYR A 61 -4.65 29.31 -24.61
CA TYR A 61 -4.61 29.05 -23.17
C TYR A 61 -5.99 29.11 -22.52
N ALA A 62 -6.96 29.79 -23.12
CA ALA A 62 -8.29 29.97 -22.56
C ALA A 62 -9.19 28.73 -22.77
N PRO A 63 -10.24 28.54 -21.94
CA PRO A 63 -11.27 27.53 -22.18
C PRO A 63 -11.97 27.70 -23.54
N PRO A 64 -12.76 26.71 -23.99
CA PRO A 64 -13.52 26.79 -25.24
C PRO A 64 -14.40 28.05 -25.32
N ARG A 65 -14.57 28.58 -26.54
CA ARG A 65 -15.37 29.79 -26.78
C ARG A 65 -16.80 29.67 -26.25
N SER A 66 -17.44 28.53 -26.50
CA SER A 66 -18.82 28.25 -26.08
C SER A 66 -19.01 28.37 -24.57
N GLU A 67 -18.06 27.83 -23.79
CA GLU A 67 -18.07 27.94 -22.34
C GLU A 67 -17.99 29.41 -21.91
N ARG A 68 -17.02 30.15 -22.46
CA ARG A 68 -16.78 31.56 -22.09
C ARG A 68 -17.95 32.46 -22.44
N GLU A 69 -18.64 32.22 -23.55
CA GLU A 69 -19.84 32.96 -23.93
C GLU A 69 -21.05 32.64 -23.03
N GLN A 70 -21.12 31.42 -22.49
CA GLN A 70 -22.24 30.98 -21.66
C GLN A 70 -22.13 31.43 -20.20
N ARG A 71 -20.95 31.26 -19.57
CA ARG A 71 -20.75 31.52 -18.13
C ARG A 71 -19.82 32.70 -17.84
N GLY A 72 -19.11 33.23 -18.83
CA GLY A 72 -18.05 34.22 -18.60
C GLY A 72 -16.82 33.62 -17.90
N PHE A 73 -16.01 34.49 -17.29
CA PHE A 73 -14.82 34.06 -16.54
C PHE A 73 -15.12 33.86 -15.06
N HIS A 74 -14.50 32.84 -14.52
CA HIS A 74 -14.56 32.44 -13.11
C HIS A 74 -13.16 32.02 -12.65
N VAL A 75 -13.00 31.75 -11.35
CA VAL A 75 -11.76 31.21 -10.78
C VAL A 75 -11.25 29.99 -11.58
N ASP A 76 -12.14 29.06 -11.94
CA ASP A 76 -11.78 27.87 -12.71
C ASP A 76 -11.23 28.18 -14.12
N THR A 77 -11.58 29.33 -14.70
CA THR A 77 -11.02 29.81 -15.98
C THR A 77 -9.54 30.14 -15.84
N ASP A 78 -9.15 30.85 -14.78
CA ASP A 78 -7.74 31.13 -14.50
C ASP A 78 -6.97 29.82 -14.27
N LEU A 79 -7.53 28.88 -13.51
CA LEU A 79 -6.88 27.59 -13.24
C LEU A 79 -6.73 26.74 -14.51
N TYR A 80 -7.69 26.82 -15.44
CA TYR A 80 -7.54 26.25 -16.78
C TYR A 80 -6.32 26.82 -17.51
N THR A 81 -6.18 28.16 -17.53
CA THR A 81 -5.04 28.82 -18.19
C THR A 81 -3.69 28.46 -17.54
N VAL A 82 -3.66 28.28 -16.20
CA VAL A 82 -2.49 27.73 -15.49
C VAL A 82 -2.20 26.30 -15.96
N GLY A 83 -3.20 25.43 -16.06
CA GLY A 83 -3.03 24.07 -16.59
C GLY A 83 -2.43 24.05 -17.99
N ARG A 84 -2.93 24.88 -18.90
CA ARG A 84 -2.37 25.05 -20.26
C ARG A 84 -0.93 25.57 -20.23
N THR A 85 -0.65 26.56 -19.38
CA THR A 85 0.69 27.12 -19.19
C THR A 85 1.68 26.07 -18.71
N LEU A 86 1.30 25.29 -17.69
CA LEU A 86 2.12 24.21 -17.15
C LEU A 86 2.36 23.12 -18.18
N GLN A 87 1.37 22.79 -19.01
CA GLN A 87 1.53 21.82 -20.10
C GLN A 87 2.59 22.29 -21.13
N VAL A 88 2.53 23.56 -21.55
CA VAL A 88 3.52 24.13 -22.49
C VAL A 88 4.92 24.15 -21.88
N LEU A 89 5.05 24.52 -20.61
CA LEU A 89 6.33 24.50 -19.91
C LEU A 89 6.87 23.07 -19.73
N ALA A 90 6.00 22.10 -19.46
CA ALA A 90 6.38 20.69 -19.29
C ALA A 90 6.93 20.08 -20.58
N ALA A 91 6.36 20.43 -21.74
CA ALA A 91 6.85 19.96 -23.04
C ALA A 91 8.28 20.41 -23.37
N ARG A 92 8.81 21.41 -22.64
CA ARG A 92 10.18 21.92 -22.79
C ARG A 92 11.10 21.52 -21.63
N ALA A 93 10.58 20.78 -20.65
CA ALA A 93 11.33 20.31 -19.49
C ALA A 93 11.68 18.83 -19.64
N GLU A 94 12.64 18.37 -18.85
CA GLU A 94 12.85 16.92 -18.69
C GLU A 94 11.59 16.27 -18.11
N PRO A 95 11.12 15.15 -18.68
CA PRO A 95 9.94 14.46 -18.18
C PRO A 95 10.20 13.93 -16.77
N ALA A 96 9.16 13.95 -15.94
CA ALA A 96 9.21 13.31 -14.63
C ALA A 96 9.36 11.77 -14.79
N SER A 97 10.01 11.13 -13.83
CA SER A 97 10.20 9.68 -13.82
C SER A 97 9.09 8.96 -13.05
N GLY A 98 8.77 7.73 -13.46
CA GLY A 98 7.82 6.87 -12.77
C GLY A 98 6.40 7.45 -12.71
N LEU A 99 5.73 7.26 -11.59
CA LEU A 99 4.33 7.67 -11.41
C LEU A 99 4.14 9.20 -11.41
N ALA A 100 5.17 9.98 -11.08
CA ALA A 100 5.09 11.44 -11.01
C ALA A 100 4.68 12.09 -12.35
N ALA A 101 5.12 11.53 -13.48
CA ALA A 101 4.67 11.99 -14.79
C ALA A 101 3.15 11.81 -14.96
N ARG A 102 2.63 10.64 -14.61
CA ARG A 102 1.20 10.32 -14.69
C ARG A 102 0.37 11.16 -13.71
N SER A 103 0.90 11.45 -12.53
CA SER A 103 0.26 12.34 -11.54
C SER A 103 0.22 13.79 -12.04
N PHE A 104 1.30 14.27 -12.63
CA PHE A 104 1.34 15.59 -13.25
C PHE A 104 0.35 15.69 -14.43
N GLU A 105 0.30 14.70 -15.31
CA GLU A 105 -0.67 14.64 -16.41
C GLU A 105 -2.12 14.62 -15.91
N ALA A 106 -2.41 13.87 -14.84
CA ALA A 106 -3.73 13.86 -14.23
C ALA A 106 -4.10 15.23 -13.64
N LEU A 107 -3.15 15.95 -13.03
CA LEU A 107 -3.33 17.33 -12.58
C LEU A 107 -3.65 18.28 -13.74
N ILE A 108 -2.92 18.20 -14.84
CA ILE A 108 -3.22 18.99 -16.04
C ILE A 108 -4.61 18.65 -16.57
N ARG A 109 -4.95 17.37 -16.68
CA ARG A 109 -6.26 16.92 -17.15
C ARG A 109 -7.40 17.45 -16.27
N ARG A 110 -7.22 17.48 -14.95
CA ARG A 110 -8.19 18.06 -14.01
C ARG A 110 -8.31 19.58 -14.21
N ALA A 111 -7.18 20.30 -14.27
CA ALA A 111 -7.18 21.74 -14.50
C ALA A 111 -7.86 22.12 -15.82
N THR A 112 -7.66 21.32 -16.87
CA THR A 112 -8.19 21.57 -18.22
C THR A 112 -9.42 20.72 -18.56
N HIS A 113 -10.16 20.24 -17.56
CA HIS A 113 -11.31 19.38 -17.79
C HIS A 113 -12.39 20.09 -18.64
N PRO A 114 -13.06 19.41 -19.60
CA PRO A 114 -14.08 20.05 -20.43
C PRO A 114 -15.29 20.54 -19.63
N ASP A 115 -15.71 19.81 -18.59
CA ASP A 115 -16.70 20.30 -17.62
C ASP A 115 -16.01 21.18 -16.55
N PRO A 116 -16.37 22.47 -16.42
CA PRO A 116 -15.86 23.37 -15.38
C PRO A 116 -16.04 22.86 -13.96
N ALA A 117 -17.14 22.14 -13.66
CA ALA A 117 -17.42 21.66 -12.32
C ALA A 117 -16.46 20.56 -11.84
N ALA A 118 -15.73 19.91 -12.76
CA ALA A 118 -14.72 18.91 -12.44
C ALA A 118 -13.31 19.50 -12.22
N ARG A 119 -13.12 20.79 -12.52
CA ARG A 119 -11.82 21.47 -12.39
C ARG A 119 -11.48 21.71 -10.92
N PHE A 120 -10.30 22.27 -10.67
CA PHE A 120 -9.96 22.80 -9.36
C PHE A 120 -10.88 23.97 -9.01
N THR A 121 -11.28 24.04 -7.75
CA THR A 121 -12.21 25.07 -7.25
C THR A 121 -11.50 26.32 -6.77
N SER A 122 -10.21 26.21 -6.43
CA SER A 122 -9.37 27.31 -5.96
C SER A 122 -7.90 27.12 -6.36
N ALA A 123 -7.17 28.23 -6.43
CA ALA A 123 -5.72 28.22 -6.63
C ALA A 123 -5.00 27.47 -5.48
N ALA A 124 -5.48 27.61 -4.25
CA ALA A 124 -4.99 26.89 -3.08
C ALA A 124 -5.09 25.36 -3.24
N GLU A 125 -6.23 24.87 -3.73
CA GLU A 125 -6.46 23.44 -3.99
C GLU A 125 -5.49 22.90 -5.05
N MET A 126 -5.41 23.59 -6.19
CA MET A 126 -4.51 23.22 -7.29
C MET A 126 -3.04 23.27 -6.85
N SER A 127 -2.65 24.29 -6.10
CA SER A 127 -1.29 24.48 -5.59
C SER A 127 -0.88 23.35 -4.65
N ARG A 128 -1.77 22.93 -3.75
CA ARG A 128 -1.54 21.79 -2.85
C ARG A 128 -1.29 20.50 -3.62
N GLN A 129 -2.15 20.18 -4.60
CA GLN A 129 -1.95 18.99 -5.43
C GLN A 129 -0.66 19.07 -6.24
N LEU A 130 -0.31 20.24 -6.76
CA LEU A 130 0.93 20.45 -7.50
C LEU A 130 2.18 20.26 -6.61
N TRP A 131 2.13 20.74 -5.37
CA TRP A 131 3.18 20.51 -4.35
C TRP A 131 3.34 19.04 -3.98
N GLU A 132 2.24 18.30 -3.90
CA GLU A 132 2.27 16.85 -3.66
C GLU A 132 2.89 16.09 -4.82
N VAL A 133 2.59 16.46 -6.07
CA VAL A 133 3.24 15.90 -7.26
C VAL A 133 4.74 16.22 -7.30
N LEU A 134 5.15 17.44 -6.92
CA LEU A 134 6.58 17.78 -6.80
C LEU A 134 7.28 16.86 -5.80
N ARG A 135 6.67 16.65 -4.64
CA ARG A 135 7.27 15.80 -3.59
C ARG A 135 7.39 14.36 -4.02
N GLU A 136 6.38 13.82 -4.70
CA GLU A 136 6.47 12.50 -5.31
C GLU A 136 7.65 12.43 -6.29
N GLN A 137 7.78 13.41 -7.18
CA GLN A 137 8.90 13.44 -8.12
C GLN A 137 10.26 13.49 -7.41
N GLN A 138 10.40 14.30 -6.35
CA GLN A 138 11.64 14.42 -5.60
C GLN A 138 11.97 13.11 -4.87
N ALA A 139 10.97 12.48 -4.25
CA ALA A 139 11.12 11.20 -3.57
C ALA A 139 11.54 10.08 -4.53
N LEU A 140 10.91 10.00 -5.71
CA LEU A 140 11.27 9.02 -6.76
C LEU A 140 12.65 9.26 -7.37
N LYS A 141 13.20 10.49 -7.28
CA LYS A 141 14.59 10.80 -7.67
C LYS A 141 15.61 10.48 -6.56
N GLY A 142 15.17 9.94 -5.42
CA GLY A 142 16.04 9.58 -4.31
C GLY A 142 16.45 10.76 -3.42
N HIS A 143 15.80 11.92 -3.54
CA HIS A 143 15.96 12.98 -2.56
C HIS A 143 15.37 12.57 -1.22
N GLU A 144 15.91 13.11 -0.14
CA GLU A 144 15.41 12.83 1.20
C GLU A 144 13.92 13.22 1.29
N PRO A 145 13.04 12.31 1.78
CA PRO A 145 11.62 12.59 1.87
C PRO A 145 11.38 13.80 2.77
N TYR A 146 10.51 14.71 2.33
CA TYR A 146 9.97 15.76 3.19
C TYR A 146 8.56 15.33 3.64
N PRO A 147 8.42 14.69 4.81
CA PRO A 147 7.13 14.20 5.27
C PRO A 147 6.23 15.37 5.65
N GLU A 148 5.16 15.56 4.89
CA GLU A 148 4.03 16.39 5.31
C GLU A 148 2.80 15.49 5.38
N ARG A 149 1.97 15.73 6.38
CA ARG A 149 0.72 15.00 6.55
C ARG A 149 -0.25 15.38 5.45
N SER A 150 -0.99 14.41 4.93
CA SER A 150 -2.13 14.70 4.07
C SER A 150 -3.16 15.52 4.86
N THR A 151 -3.75 16.51 4.20
CA THR A 151 -4.91 17.25 4.73
C THR A 151 -6.23 16.66 4.26
N ARG A 152 -6.21 15.59 3.46
CA ARG A 152 -7.39 14.90 2.92
C ARG A 152 -7.60 13.52 3.52
N PHE A 153 -6.53 12.85 3.95
CA PHE A 153 -6.58 11.53 4.57
C PHE A 153 -5.88 11.53 5.93
N ALA A 154 -6.52 10.91 6.90
CA ALA A 154 -5.92 10.64 8.20
C ALA A 154 -4.75 9.65 8.04
N PRO A 155 -3.75 9.70 8.94
CA PRO A 155 -2.68 8.70 8.97
C PRO A 155 -3.27 7.30 9.03
N THR A 156 -2.76 6.38 8.22
CA THR A 156 -3.19 4.97 8.21
C THR A 156 -3.11 4.42 9.64
N ALA A 157 -4.19 3.85 10.18
CA ALA A 157 -4.21 3.28 11.53
C ALA A 157 -3.88 1.77 11.57
N ALA A 158 -4.17 1.04 10.48
CA ALA A 158 -4.01 -0.40 10.39
C ALA A 158 -3.08 -0.81 9.22
N LEU A 159 -2.29 -1.87 9.42
CA LEU A 159 -1.54 -2.51 8.34
C LEU A 159 -2.48 -3.45 7.58
N PHE A 160 -2.39 -3.48 6.25
CA PHE A 160 -2.93 -4.58 5.46
C PHE A 160 -1.81 -5.25 4.67
N GLY A 161 -2.01 -6.52 4.32
CA GLY A 161 -0.97 -7.34 3.70
C GLY A 161 0.16 -7.71 4.66
N ALA A 162 -0.13 -7.75 5.97
CA ALA A 162 0.85 -8.00 7.02
C ALA A 162 1.24 -9.47 7.17
N ALA A 163 0.56 -10.39 6.48
CA ALA A 163 0.71 -11.83 6.66
C ALA A 163 2.15 -12.36 6.54
N LEU A 164 3.01 -11.68 5.78
CA LEU A 164 4.44 -12.00 5.67
C LEU A 164 5.20 -11.67 6.97
N GLY A 165 4.77 -10.65 7.71
CA GLY A 165 5.37 -10.18 8.96
C GLY A 165 4.75 -10.77 10.21
N SER A 166 3.68 -11.55 10.09
CA SER A 166 3.12 -12.32 11.19
C SER A 166 3.92 -13.61 11.38
N VAL A 167 4.25 -13.95 12.62
CA VAL A 167 4.77 -15.29 12.93
C VAL A 167 3.64 -16.30 12.78
N PRO A 168 3.85 -17.46 12.13
CA PRO A 168 2.81 -18.46 12.00
C PRO A 168 2.30 -18.98 13.35
N GLU A 169 1.00 -19.23 13.44
CA GLU A 169 0.41 -19.94 14.58
C GLU A 169 0.79 -21.42 14.57
N ALA A 170 0.74 -22.07 15.75
CA ALA A 170 1.17 -23.46 15.92
C ALA A 170 0.33 -24.45 15.10
N ASP A 171 -0.92 -24.10 14.82
CA ASP A 171 -1.86 -24.84 13.96
C ASP A 171 -1.37 -25.00 12.51
N ARG A 172 -0.40 -24.19 12.06
CA ARG A 172 0.25 -24.35 10.76
C ARG A 172 0.84 -25.74 10.57
N TRP A 173 1.41 -26.31 11.63
CA TRP A 173 2.05 -27.62 11.62
C TRP A 173 1.12 -28.76 12.00
N ALA A 174 -0.17 -28.48 12.25
CA ALA A 174 -1.19 -29.50 12.46
C ALA A 174 -1.67 -30.08 11.12
N GLY A 175 -2.02 -31.38 11.12
CA GLY A 175 -2.58 -32.09 9.97
C GLY A 175 -1.58 -32.93 9.14
N ALA A 176 -2.12 -33.63 8.13
CA ALA A 176 -1.46 -34.75 7.45
C ALA A 176 -0.59 -34.40 6.22
N ASP A 177 -0.59 -33.15 5.74
CA ASP A 177 0.27 -32.76 4.61
C ASP A 177 1.71 -32.56 5.10
N THR A 178 2.50 -33.62 4.94
CA THR A 178 3.87 -33.72 5.48
C THR A 178 4.94 -33.53 4.43
N ASP A 179 4.57 -33.45 3.14
CA ASP A 179 5.48 -33.58 2.01
C ASP A 179 6.30 -32.32 1.73
N ALA A 180 5.77 -31.12 2.04
CA ALA A 180 6.50 -29.87 1.87
C ALA A 180 6.03 -28.75 2.82
N PRO A 181 6.92 -27.80 3.18
CA PRO A 181 6.52 -26.61 3.92
C PRO A 181 5.51 -25.79 3.11
N ARG A 182 4.51 -25.24 3.81
CA ARG A 182 3.57 -24.30 3.21
C ARG A 182 4.35 -23.09 2.65
N PRO A 183 4.05 -22.66 1.41
CA PRO A 183 4.75 -21.53 0.81
C PRO A 183 4.43 -20.22 1.53
N LEU A 184 5.29 -19.22 1.36
CA LEU A 184 5.10 -17.88 1.92
C LEU A 184 3.80 -17.24 1.41
N PRO A 185 3.10 -16.46 2.26
CA PRO A 185 1.88 -15.75 1.90
C PRO A 185 2.24 -14.51 1.06
N VAL A 186 2.61 -14.75 -0.20
CA VAL A 186 2.96 -13.68 -1.15
C VAL A 186 1.78 -13.31 -2.04
N ALA A 187 0.57 -13.83 -1.82
CA ALA A 187 -0.64 -13.41 -2.55
C ALA A 187 -1.09 -12.01 -2.11
N ALA A 188 -1.88 -11.33 -2.93
CA ALA A 188 -2.47 -10.06 -2.55
C ALA A 188 -3.41 -10.27 -1.35
N PRO A 189 -3.50 -9.33 -0.40
CA PRO A 189 -4.40 -9.44 0.74
C PRO A 189 -5.87 -9.53 0.30
N GLY A 190 -6.72 -10.08 1.16
CA GLY A 190 -8.14 -10.18 0.87
C GLY A 190 -8.82 -8.80 0.87
N PRO A 191 -9.86 -8.56 0.03
CA PRO A 191 -10.53 -7.25 -0.04
C PRO A 191 -11.03 -6.72 1.31
N ARG A 192 -11.55 -7.60 2.18
CA ARG A 192 -12.03 -7.22 3.52
C ARG A 192 -10.93 -6.68 4.43
N GLU A 193 -9.75 -7.30 4.39
CA GLU A 193 -8.58 -6.82 5.13
C GLU A 193 -8.17 -5.42 4.64
N VAL A 194 -8.19 -5.22 3.33
CA VAL A 194 -7.82 -3.94 2.72
C VAL A 194 -8.82 -2.84 3.04
N VAL A 195 -10.13 -3.12 3.03
CA VAL A 195 -11.16 -2.13 3.44
C VAL A 195 -10.89 -1.58 4.85
N ALA A 196 -10.53 -2.45 5.79
CA ALA A 196 -10.18 -2.06 7.16
C ALA A 196 -8.85 -1.29 7.24
N GLY A 197 -7.90 -1.58 6.35
CA GLY A 197 -6.56 -0.99 6.34
C GLY A 197 -6.41 0.27 5.50
N LEU A 198 -7.34 0.59 4.59
CA LEU A 198 -7.23 1.77 3.74
C LEU A 198 -7.40 3.08 4.54
N PRO A 199 -6.75 4.19 4.12
CA PRO A 199 -6.82 5.46 4.84
C PRO A 199 -8.25 6.02 4.96
N VAL A 200 -8.48 6.82 6.00
CA VAL A 200 -9.80 7.43 6.26
C VAL A 200 -9.78 8.88 5.76
N PRO A 201 -10.72 9.31 4.91
CA PRO A 201 -10.89 10.72 4.57
C PRO A 201 -11.04 11.59 5.83
N ILE A 202 -10.38 12.74 5.86
CA ILE A 202 -10.56 13.73 6.93
C ILE A 202 -11.93 14.39 6.71
N PRO A 203 -12.82 14.37 7.72
CA PRO A 203 -14.12 15.03 7.61
C PRO A 203 -13.98 16.52 7.33
N ASP A 204 -14.94 17.09 6.60
CA ASP A 204 -15.05 18.53 6.42
C ASP A 204 -15.17 19.24 7.77
N PRO A 205 -14.24 20.14 8.15
CA PRO A 205 -14.33 20.84 9.42
C PRO A 205 -15.57 21.74 9.55
N ASP A 206 -16.19 22.12 8.42
CA ASP A 206 -17.39 22.96 8.40
C ASP A 206 -18.69 22.13 8.52
N ASP A 207 -18.61 20.79 8.47
CA ASP A 207 -19.78 19.91 8.70
C ASP A 207 -20.10 19.84 10.21
N PRO A 208 -21.36 20.09 10.62
CA PRO A 208 -21.76 20.06 12.04
C PRO A 208 -21.46 18.74 12.77
N ALA A 209 -21.42 17.62 12.06
CA ALA A 209 -21.15 16.32 12.65
C ALA A 209 -19.65 16.06 12.88
N ALA A 210 -18.74 16.83 12.25
CA ALA A 210 -17.31 16.54 12.22
C ALA A 210 -16.69 16.37 13.62
N ALA A 211 -17.07 17.23 14.57
CA ALA A 211 -16.61 17.16 15.96
C ALA A 211 -17.19 15.96 16.74
N LEU A 212 -18.34 15.42 16.31
CA LEU A 212 -19.04 14.32 16.98
C LEU A 212 -18.53 12.95 16.52
N LEU A 213 -18.00 12.83 15.29
CA LEU A 213 -17.65 11.55 14.66
C LEU A 213 -16.67 10.71 15.50
N ALA A 214 -15.71 11.34 16.16
CA ALA A 214 -14.74 10.62 17.01
C ALA A 214 -15.42 9.87 18.16
N GLY A 215 -16.48 10.44 18.75
CA GLY A 215 -17.27 9.80 19.80
C GLY A 215 -18.20 8.70 19.30
N LEU A 216 -18.57 8.71 18.02
CA LEU A 216 -19.44 7.70 17.42
C LEU A 216 -18.75 6.33 17.32
N ALA A 217 -17.43 6.30 17.19
CA ALA A 217 -16.63 5.06 17.11
C ALA A 217 -16.77 4.13 18.33
N ALA A 218 -17.24 4.63 19.48
CA ALA A 218 -17.53 3.79 20.65
C ALA A 218 -18.87 3.02 20.55
N HIS A 219 -19.72 3.34 19.57
CA HIS A 219 -21.07 2.78 19.42
C HIS A 219 -21.18 1.87 18.21
N SER A 220 -22.20 1.00 18.19
CA SER A 220 -22.49 0.18 17.02
C SER A 220 -23.04 1.03 15.86
N PRO A 221 -22.71 0.71 14.60
CA PRO A 221 -23.20 1.47 13.44
C PRO A 221 -24.72 1.52 13.36
N GLU A 222 -25.43 0.48 13.78
CA GLU A 222 -26.89 0.43 13.77
C GLU A 222 -27.50 1.42 14.77
N ARG A 223 -26.85 1.59 15.93
CA ARG A 223 -27.29 2.57 16.94
C ARG A 223 -27.09 3.98 16.43
N VAL A 224 -25.93 4.26 15.84
CA VAL A 224 -25.61 5.58 15.26
C VAL A 224 -26.54 5.88 14.07
N ALA A 225 -26.84 4.89 13.23
CA ALA A 225 -27.81 4.99 12.15
C ALA A 225 -29.22 5.37 12.68
N GLY A 226 -29.67 4.72 13.76
CA GLY A 226 -30.92 5.06 14.41
C GLY A 226 -30.95 6.46 15.03
N GLN A 227 -29.81 6.97 15.47
CA GLN A 227 -29.66 8.36 15.95
C GLN A 227 -29.68 9.36 14.78
N ALA A 228 -28.95 9.07 13.70
CA ALA A 228 -28.89 9.92 12.51
C ALA A 228 -30.25 10.13 11.82
N ALA A 229 -31.19 9.20 12.00
CA ALA A 229 -32.56 9.35 11.51
C ALA A 229 -33.42 10.33 12.35
N ARG A 230 -32.99 10.68 13.56
CA ARG A 230 -33.78 11.46 14.54
C ARG A 230 -33.11 12.77 14.93
N ASP A 231 -31.79 12.82 14.90
CA ASP A 231 -31.00 13.97 15.31
C ASP A 231 -30.45 14.71 14.08
N PRO A 232 -30.90 15.95 13.82
CA PRO A 232 -30.39 16.77 12.73
C PRO A 232 -28.87 16.98 12.77
N ALA A 233 -28.24 16.95 13.95
CA ALA A 233 -26.79 17.09 14.08
C ALA A 233 -26.00 15.93 13.45
N LEU A 234 -26.65 14.77 13.26
CA LEU A 234 -26.11 13.60 12.56
C LEU A 234 -26.77 13.38 11.19
N GLY A 235 -27.64 14.31 10.78
CA GLY A 235 -28.31 14.36 9.49
C GLY A 235 -27.43 14.91 8.36
N THR A 236 -26.10 14.79 8.46
CA THR A 236 -25.14 15.45 7.56
C THR A 236 -24.49 14.48 6.56
N VAL A 237 -23.70 15.02 5.62
CA VAL A 237 -22.92 14.21 4.66
C VAL A 237 -21.83 13.44 5.39
N GLU A 238 -21.10 14.07 6.32
CA GLU A 238 -20.01 13.43 7.04
C GLU A 238 -20.47 12.26 7.92
N ALA A 239 -21.62 12.40 8.60
CA ALA A 239 -22.19 11.30 9.38
C ALA A 239 -22.59 10.11 8.48
N ALA A 240 -23.12 10.38 7.28
CA ALA A 240 -23.50 9.34 6.33
C ALA A 240 -22.27 8.62 5.74
N LEU A 241 -21.19 9.35 5.40
CA LEU A 241 -19.93 8.75 4.95
C LEU A 241 -19.27 7.92 6.05
N TRP A 242 -19.30 8.41 7.30
CA TRP A 242 -18.83 7.65 8.46
C TRP A 242 -19.60 6.32 8.62
N LEU A 243 -20.94 6.35 8.54
CA LEU A 243 -21.78 5.16 8.63
C LEU A 243 -21.53 4.18 7.48
N CYS A 244 -21.42 4.69 6.25
CA CYS A 244 -21.05 3.89 5.08
C CYS A 244 -19.79 3.08 5.35
N ARG A 245 -18.73 3.75 5.83
CA ARG A 245 -17.47 3.10 6.16
C ARG A 245 -17.59 2.11 7.32
N ALA A 246 -18.36 2.45 8.35
CA ALA A 246 -18.54 1.61 9.51
C ALA A 246 -19.23 0.27 9.16
N PHE A 247 -20.25 0.29 8.29
CA PHE A 247 -20.87 -0.93 7.76
C PHE A 247 -19.92 -1.70 6.83
N ALA A 248 -19.15 -1.02 5.97
CA ALA A 248 -18.15 -1.67 5.13
C ALA A 248 -17.09 -2.44 5.96
N HIS A 249 -16.63 -1.86 7.07
CA HIS A 249 -15.72 -2.54 8.01
C HIS A 249 -16.33 -3.79 8.67
N ARG A 250 -17.65 -3.87 8.82
CA ARG A 250 -18.35 -5.08 9.30
C ARG A 250 -18.60 -6.12 8.21
N GLY A 251 -18.28 -5.80 6.97
CA GLY A 251 -18.57 -6.67 5.83
C GLY A 251 -20.03 -6.62 5.38
N ASP A 252 -20.74 -5.53 5.65
CA ASP A 252 -22.13 -5.29 5.23
C ASP A 252 -22.18 -4.31 4.04
N PRO A 253 -22.15 -4.80 2.79
CA PRO A 253 -22.16 -3.93 1.61
C PRO A 253 -23.51 -3.23 1.40
N ASP A 254 -24.63 -3.84 1.81
CA ASP A 254 -25.97 -3.27 1.62
C ASP A 254 -26.18 -2.07 2.56
N GLY A 255 -25.81 -2.21 3.83
CA GLY A 255 -25.81 -1.12 4.79
C GLY A 255 -24.85 0.00 4.36
N ALA A 256 -23.66 -0.36 3.89
CA ALA A 256 -22.68 0.61 3.40
C ALA A 256 -23.17 1.38 2.17
N GLY A 257 -23.77 0.69 1.19
CA GLY A 257 -24.35 1.29 -0.02
C GLY A 257 -25.52 2.23 0.30
N THR A 258 -26.40 1.83 1.22
CA THR A 258 -27.54 2.66 1.65
C THR A 258 -27.08 4.01 2.20
N TRP A 259 -26.05 4.01 3.05
CA TRP A 259 -25.52 5.24 3.63
C TRP A 259 -24.67 6.07 2.65
N LEU A 260 -24.08 5.42 1.63
CA LEU A 260 -23.44 6.14 0.53
C LEU A 260 -24.47 6.91 -0.32
N ASP A 261 -25.60 6.28 -0.64
CA ASP A 261 -26.70 6.93 -1.37
C ASP A 261 -27.36 8.04 -0.54
N GLU A 262 -27.43 7.88 0.78
CA GLU A 262 -27.85 8.93 1.70
C GLU A 262 -26.88 10.12 1.68
N ALA A 263 -25.57 9.90 1.70
CA ALA A 263 -24.57 10.97 1.61
C ALA A 263 -24.74 11.78 0.30
N ALA A 264 -24.98 11.09 -0.83
CA ALA A 264 -25.26 11.74 -2.10
C ALA A 264 -26.56 12.58 -2.06
N ARG A 265 -27.64 12.04 -1.47
CA ARG A 265 -28.91 12.77 -1.32
C ARG A 265 -28.81 14.01 -0.41
N ARG A 266 -27.89 13.99 0.57
CA ARG A 266 -27.65 15.10 1.51
C ARG A 266 -26.81 16.24 0.94
N GLY A 267 -26.42 16.17 -0.33
CA GLY A 267 -25.77 17.29 -1.02
C GLY A 267 -24.27 17.13 -1.24
N ALA A 268 -23.71 15.94 -1.07
CA ALA A 268 -22.38 15.66 -1.60
C ALA A 268 -22.40 15.84 -3.12
N GLY A 269 -21.59 16.78 -3.62
CA GLY A 269 -21.58 17.14 -5.04
C GLY A 269 -21.14 15.98 -5.93
N ALA A 270 -21.52 16.00 -7.21
CA ALA A 270 -21.18 14.93 -8.16
C ALA A 270 -19.66 14.73 -8.35
N TYR A 271 -18.86 15.77 -8.08
CA TYR A 271 -17.39 15.74 -8.13
C TYR A 271 -16.74 15.63 -6.75
N ASP A 272 -17.51 15.32 -5.71
CA ASP A 272 -16.97 15.01 -4.38
C ASP A 272 -16.28 13.63 -4.43
N TRP A 273 -14.95 13.66 -4.47
CA TRP A 273 -14.11 12.47 -4.52
C TRP A 273 -14.38 11.51 -3.34
N ARG A 274 -14.91 12.00 -2.21
CA ARG A 274 -15.24 11.16 -1.05
C ARG A 274 -16.31 10.13 -1.40
N LEU A 275 -17.25 10.46 -2.31
CA LEU A 275 -18.25 9.51 -2.78
C LEU A 275 -17.61 8.36 -3.55
N SER A 276 -16.71 8.65 -4.50
CA SER A 276 -15.96 7.62 -5.23
C SER A 276 -15.08 6.79 -4.29
N TRP A 277 -14.41 7.43 -3.31
CA TRP A 277 -13.62 6.71 -2.32
C TRP A 277 -14.44 5.66 -1.57
N HIS A 278 -15.60 6.07 -1.03
CA HIS A 278 -16.49 5.17 -0.29
C HIS A 278 -17.16 4.13 -1.20
N ARG A 279 -17.49 4.49 -2.44
CA ARG A 279 -17.97 3.54 -3.45
C ARG A 279 -16.93 2.44 -3.70
N GLY A 280 -15.66 2.81 -3.82
CA GLY A 280 -14.54 1.86 -3.90
C GLY A 280 -14.51 0.89 -2.70
N LEU A 281 -14.72 1.38 -1.48
CA LEU A 281 -14.81 0.53 -0.28
C LEU A 281 -16.01 -0.43 -0.32
N VAL A 282 -17.18 0.04 -0.75
CA VAL A 282 -18.37 -0.81 -0.94
C VAL A 282 -18.06 -1.91 -1.97
N ARG A 283 -17.49 -1.55 -3.14
CA ARG A 283 -17.09 -2.52 -4.17
C ARG A 283 -16.09 -3.55 -3.66
N LEU A 284 -15.10 -3.15 -2.86
CA LEU A 284 -14.18 -4.10 -2.23
C LEU A 284 -14.90 -5.04 -1.25
N THR A 285 -15.88 -4.53 -0.49
CA THR A 285 -16.67 -5.33 0.45
C THR A 285 -17.51 -6.39 -0.28
N GLU A 286 -18.03 -6.05 -1.47
CA GLU A 286 -18.71 -6.97 -2.40
C GLU A 286 -17.75 -7.97 -3.09
N GLY A 287 -16.43 -7.75 -3.02
CA GLY A 287 -15.42 -8.53 -3.75
C GLY A 287 -15.18 -8.10 -5.21
N HIS A 288 -15.80 -6.99 -5.66
CA HIS A 288 -15.69 -6.44 -7.01
C HIS A 288 -14.45 -5.54 -7.18
N VAL A 289 -13.25 -6.14 -7.11
CA VAL A 289 -11.99 -5.37 -7.10
C VAL A 289 -11.76 -4.53 -8.36
N ARG A 290 -12.21 -5.00 -9.53
CA ARG A 290 -12.10 -4.22 -10.78
C ARG A 290 -12.94 -2.96 -10.77
N SER A 291 -14.18 -3.06 -10.31
CA SER A 291 -15.05 -1.88 -10.14
C SER A 291 -14.51 -0.95 -9.05
N ALA A 292 -13.89 -1.49 -7.99
CA ALA A 292 -13.22 -0.66 -6.99
C ALA A 292 -12.02 0.12 -7.58
N GLU A 293 -11.25 -0.49 -8.48
CA GLU A 293 -10.12 0.17 -9.18
C GLU A 293 -10.60 1.41 -9.94
N GLU A 294 -11.72 1.31 -10.66
CA GLU A 294 -12.31 2.44 -11.41
C GLU A 294 -12.69 3.60 -10.47
N GLU A 295 -13.28 3.30 -9.32
CA GLU A 295 -13.63 4.30 -8.31
C GLU A 295 -12.40 4.95 -7.68
N PHE A 296 -11.37 4.17 -7.32
CA PHE A 296 -10.11 4.73 -6.81
C PHE A 296 -9.33 5.50 -7.88
N ALA A 297 -9.46 5.14 -9.16
CA ALA A 297 -8.90 5.90 -10.27
C ALA A 297 -9.60 7.26 -10.44
N ALA A 298 -10.92 7.33 -10.20
CA ALA A 298 -11.64 8.60 -10.14
C ALA A 298 -11.13 9.48 -8.97
N VAL A 299 -10.88 8.89 -7.79
CA VAL A 299 -10.26 9.62 -6.67
C VAL A 299 -8.85 10.10 -7.02
N TYR A 300 -8.04 9.28 -7.68
CA TYR A 300 -6.70 9.68 -8.14
C TYR A 300 -6.77 10.81 -9.18
N ALA A 301 -7.76 10.80 -10.08
CA ALA A 301 -7.96 11.89 -11.03
C ALA A 301 -8.37 13.19 -10.32
N ALA A 302 -9.16 13.10 -9.25
CA ALA A 302 -9.51 14.23 -8.41
C ALA A 302 -8.34 14.69 -7.53
N LEU A 303 -7.52 13.78 -7.00
CA LEU A 303 -6.40 14.06 -6.09
C LEU A 303 -5.08 13.47 -6.62
N PRO A 304 -4.51 14.01 -7.72
CA PRO A 304 -3.34 13.41 -8.38
C PRO A 304 -2.08 13.38 -7.50
N GLY A 305 -1.96 14.30 -6.55
CA GLY A 305 -0.84 14.36 -5.62
C GLY A 305 -0.95 13.38 -4.47
N GLU A 306 -2.17 12.93 -4.13
CA GLU A 306 -2.40 12.18 -2.90
C GLU A 306 -1.91 10.74 -2.98
N TRP A 307 -1.35 10.27 -1.87
CA TRP A 307 -0.77 8.93 -1.77
C TRP A 307 -1.83 7.85 -1.50
N ALA A 308 -2.92 8.19 -0.81
CA ALA A 308 -3.97 7.25 -0.44
C ALA A 308 -4.65 6.57 -1.65
N PRO A 309 -5.09 7.28 -2.72
CA PRO A 309 -5.62 6.62 -3.90
C PRO A 309 -4.56 5.79 -4.64
N LYS A 310 -3.28 6.19 -4.61
CA LYS A 310 -2.19 5.39 -5.18
C LYS A 310 -1.99 4.08 -4.42
N LEU A 311 -2.08 4.11 -3.10
CA LEU A 311 -2.03 2.89 -2.28
C LEU A 311 -3.18 1.92 -2.62
N ALA A 312 -4.40 2.44 -2.77
CA ALA A 312 -5.56 1.64 -3.15
C ALA A 312 -5.43 1.06 -4.58
N LEU A 313 -4.96 1.87 -5.53
CA LEU A 313 -4.68 1.43 -6.91
C LEU A 313 -3.54 0.41 -6.99
N GLY A 314 -2.50 0.56 -6.17
CA GLY A 314 -1.42 -0.43 -6.02
C GLY A 314 -1.96 -1.78 -5.58
N TYR A 315 -2.86 -1.79 -4.59
CA TYR A 315 -3.57 -3.00 -4.18
C TYR A 315 -4.45 -3.58 -5.29
N CYS A 316 -5.32 -2.78 -5.92
CA CYS A 316 -6.20 -3.26 -6.98
C CYS A 316 -5.39 -3.88 -8.13
N ALA A 317 -4.32 -3.21 -8.56
CA ALA A 317 -3.43 -3.71 -9.59
C ALA A 317 -2.74 -5.02 -9.16
N GLU A 318 -2.25 -5.10 -7.92
CA GLU A 318 -1.62 -6.31 -7.35
C GLU A 318 -2.61 -7.49 -7.31
N TYR A 319 -3.86 -7.24 -6.92
CA TYR A 319 -4.90 -8.27 -6.78
C TYR A 319 -5.39 -8.78 -8.15
N LEU A 320 -5.63 -7.86 -9.09
CA LEU A 320 -6.13 -8.19 -10.43
C LEU A 320 -5.05 -8.81 -11.32
N ASN A 321 -3.79 -8.39 -11.14
CA ASN A 321 -2.66 -8.90 -11.90
C ASN A 321 -1.37 -8.84 -11.07
N ALA A 322 -1.06 -9.97 -10.43
CA ALA A 322 0.03 -10.13 -9.47
C ALA A 322 1.44 -9.79 -9.99
N GLY A 323 1.63 -9.57 -11.30
CA GLY A 323 2.89 -9.18 -11.95
C GLY A 323 2.82 -7.87 -12.75
N ALA A 324 1.76 -7.07 -12.64
CA ALA A 324 1.64 -5.83 -13.40
C ALA A 324 2.66 -4.78 -12.93
N ALA A 325 3.45 -4.24 -13.86
CA ALA A 325 4.35 -3.11 -13.62
C ALA A 325 3.63 -1.93 -12.93
N GLY A 326 2.35 -1.72 -13.24
CA GLY A 326 1.53 -0.68 -12.63
C GLY A 326 1.38 -0.79 -11.10
N ALA A 327 1.34 -2.00 -10.52
CA ALA A 327 1.24 -2.16 -9.07
C ALA A 327 2.51 -1.68 -8.36
N ARG A 328 3.68 -1.96 -8.96
CA ARG A 328 4.97 -1.53 -8.44
C ARG A 328 5.11 -0.01 -8.45
N ASP A 329 4.74 0.64 -9.55
CA ASP A 329 4.81 2.10 -9.66
C ASP A 329 4.00 2.80 -8.56
N TYR A 330 2.80 2.29 -8.26
CA TYR A 330 1.95 2.84 -7.21
C TYR A 330 2.54 2.65 -5.81
N TYR A 331 2.95 1.42 -5.46
CA TYR A 331 3.53 1.19 -4.14
C TYR A 331 4.88 1.91 -3.96
N GLU A 332 5.70 2.00 -5.00
CA GLU A 332 6.98 2.72 -4.94
C GLU A 332 6.78 4.22 -4.72
N ALA A 333 5.81 4.83 -5.41
CA ALA A 333 5.47 6.23 -5.20
C ALA A 333 5.01 6.53 -3.77
N VAL A 334 4.21 5.64 -3.16
CA VAL A 334 3.79 5.75 -1.76
C VAL A 334 4.98 5.54 -0.82
N TRP A 335 5.78 4.50 -1.07
CA TRP A 335 6.89 4.07 -0.21
C TRP A 335 8.03 5.09 -0.16
N GLN A 336 8.44 5.62 -1.31
CA GLN A 336 9.53 6.60 -1.35
C GLN A 336 9.11 7.94 -0.73
N ARG A 337 7.82 8.29 -0.80
CA ARG A 337 7.30 9.53 -0.19
C ARG A 337 7.27 9.45 1.34
N ASP A 338 6.88 8.31 1.90
CA ASP A 338 6.77 8.12 3.35
C ASP A 338 7.05 6.67 3.74
N ARG A 339 8.24 6.43 4.31
CA ARG A 339 8.67 5.09 4.75
C ARG A 339 7.93 4.57 5.99
N THR A 340 7.01 5.33 6.56
CA THR A 340 6.12 4.82 7.61
C THR A 340 4.91 4.09 7.04
N GLN A 341 4.66 4.17 5.72
CA GLN A 341 3.55 3.47 5.03
C GLN A 341 3.85 1.98 4.83
N GLY A 342 3.69 1.20 5.91
CA GLY A 342 3.98 -0.23 5.93
C GLY A 342 3.26 -1.02 4.83
N SER A 343 1.97 -0.75 4.55
CA SER A 343 1.23 -1.51 3.53
C SER A 343 1.86 -1.43 2.14
N ALA A 344 2.49 -0.29 1.79
CA ALA A 344 3.23 -0.15 0.55
C ALA A 344 4.54 -0.95 0.54
N ALA A 345 5.30 -0.92 1.66
CA ALA A 345 6.50 -1.73 1.82
C ALA A 345 6.23 -3.23 1.68
N PHE A 346 5.18 -3.71 2.34
CA PHE A 346 4.75 -5.11 2.25
C PHE A 346 4.22 -5.46 0.85
N GLY A 347 3.53 -4.54 0.17
CA GLY A 347 3.14 -4.69 -1.23
C GLY A 347 4.34 -4.88 -2.16
N LEU A 348 5.34 -4.02 -2.06
CA LEU A 348 6.59 -4.14 -2.82
C LEU A 348 7.32 -5.45 -2.49
N ALA A 349 7.46 -5.80 -1.21
CA ALA A 349 8.11 -7.04 -0.79
C ALA A 349 7.43 -8.27 -1.41
N ARG A 350 6.09 -8.34 -1.42
CA ARG A 350 5.35 -9.41 -2.10
C ARG A 350 5.62 -9.46 -3.61
N LEU A 351 5.62 -8.31 -4.28
CA LEU A 351 5.91 -8.22 -5.72
C LEU A 351 7.32 -8.73 -6.04
N HIS A 352 8.32 -8.35 -5.24
CA HIS A 352 9.69 -8.83 -5.37
C HIS A 352 9.80 -10.35 -5.15
N LEU A 353 9.16 -10.87 -4.10
CA LEU A 353 9.15 -12.30 -3.80
C LEU A 353 8.46 -13.14 -4.88
N ARG A 354 7.38 -12.64 -5.50
CA ARG A 354 6.76 -13.31 -6.67
C ARG A 354 7.68 -13.36 -7.89
N GLY A 355 8.54 -12.35 -8.04
CA GLY A 355 9.60 -12.31 -9.05
C GLY A 355 10.85 -13.11 -8.68
N GLY A 356 10.89 -13.74 -7.49
CA GLY A 356 12.04 -14.51 -7.00
C GLY A 356 13.18 -13.68 -6.41
N ASP A 357 13.01 -12.36 -6.28
CA ASP A 357 14.04 -11.45 -5.79
C ASP A 357 13.91 -11.22 -4.28
N ARG A 358 14.47 -12.15 -3.51
CA ARG A 358 14.46 -12.10 -2.03
C ARG A 358 15.27 -10.92 -1.50
N ALA A 359 16.41 -10.63 -2.13
CA ALA A 359 17.30 -9.55 -1.72
C ALA A 359 16.60 -8.18 -1.82
N ALA A 360 15.91 -7.90 -2.92
CA ALA A 360 15.17 -6.66 -3.05
C ALA A 360 13.96 -6.58 -2.11
N ALA A 361 13.27 -7.71 -1.85
CA ALA A 361 12.19 -7.75 -0.86
C ALA A 361 12.71 -7.37 0.54
N VAL A 362 13.84 -7.95 0.95
CA VAL A 362 14.50 -7.64 2.22
C VAL A 362 14.96 -6.18 2.28
N ALA A 363 15.54 -5.65 1.20
CA ALA A 363 15.97 -4.25 1.15
C ALA A 363 14.81 -3.26 1.36
N VAL A 364 13.61 -3.56 0.84
CA VAL A 364 12.41 -2.75 1.10
C VAL A 364 11.98 -2.85 2.57
N LEU A 365 11.96 -4.07 3.13
CA LEU A 365 11.56 -4.32 4.52
C LEU A 365 12.53 -3.66 5.52
N ASP A 366 13.83 -3.68 5.24
CA ASP A 366 14.86 -3.00 6.03
C ASP A 366 14.74 -1.48 5.97
N GLY A 367 14.14 -0.95 4.91
CA GLY A 367 13.84 0.47 4.80
C GLY A 367 12.71 0.95 5.73
N VAL A 368 11.98 0.05 6.40
CA VAL A 368 10.95 0.40 7.39
C VAL A 368 11.61 0.93 8.66
N PRO A 369 11.45 2.23 9.00
CA PRO A 369 12.17 2.86 10.10
C PRO A 369 11.68 2.30 11.44
N SER A 370 12.56 2.33 12.45
CA SER A 370 12.26 1.89 13.81
C SER A 370 11.16 2.71 14.51
N THR A 371 10.88 3.92 14.02
CA THR A 371 9.75 4.74 14.48
C THR A 371 8.40 4.28 13.93
N SER A 372 8.39 3.41 12.91
CA SER A 372 7.18 2.81 12.39
C SER A 372 6.67 1.73 13.33
N ARG A 373 5.37 1.76 13.64
CA ARG A 373 4.69 0.66 14.35
C ARG A 373 4.72 -0.69 13.61
N HIS A 374 5.19 -0.70 12.37
CA HIS A 374 5.31 -1.89 11.52
C HIS A 374 6.75 -2.43 11.42
N HIS A 375 7.69 -1.84 12.16
CA HIS A 375 9.10 -2.20 12.12
C HIS A 375 9.34 -3.68 12.51
N ASP A 376 8.77 -4.13 13.62
CA ASP A 376 8.96 -5.52 14.07
C ASP A 376 8.36 -6.52 13.09
N ALA A 377 7.16 -6.24 12.58
CA ALA A 377 6.55 -7.04 11.52
C ALA A 377 7.44 -7.08 10.26
N ALA A 378 8.10 -5.98 9.89
CA ALA A 378 9.02 -5.95 8.75
C ALA A 378 10.28 -6.80 8.99
N ARG A 379 10.81 -6.81 10.22
CA ARG A 379 11.96 -7.65 10.60
C ARG A 379 11.61 -9.14 10.56
N VAL A 380 10.44 -9.53 11.09
CA VAL A 380 9.91 -10.90 10.96
C VAL A 380 9.72 -11.25 9.48
N ALA A 381 9.13 -10.35 8.69
CA ALA A 381 8.95 -10.54 7.27
C ALA A 381 10.27 -10.75 6.53
N ALA A 382 11.36 -10.06 6.90
CA ALA A 382 12.66 -10.23 6.28
C ALA A 382 13.25 -11.62 6.56
N VAL A 383 13.16 -12.12 7.80
CA VAL A 383 13.58 -13.50 8.13
C VAL A 383 12.78 -14.51 7.32
N ARG A 384 11.45 -14.35 7.27
CA ARG A 384 10.56 -15.24 6.51
C ARG A 384 10.82 -15.17 5.01
N ALA A 385 11.06 -13.98 4.46
CA ALA A 385 11.41 -13.75 3.06
C ALA A 385 12.73 -14.43 2.66
N LEU A 386 13.70 -14.55 3.57
CA LEU A 386 14.98 -15.22 3.32
C LEU A 386 14.91 -16.74 3.49
N ALA A 387 14.13 -17.25 4.46
CA ALA A 387 14.09 -18.68 4.76
C ALA A 387 12.93 -19.44 4.11
N GLY A 388 11.80 -18.78 3.89
CA GLY A 388 10.56 -19.43 3.48
C GLY A 388 10.57 -19.90 2.03
N ARG A 389 9.79 -20.94 1.72
CA ARG A 389 9.59 -21.40 0.34
C ARG A 389 8.68 -20.44 -0.42
N LEU A 390 9.06 -20.04 -1.64
CA LEU A 390 8.20 -19.24 -2.52
C LEU A 390 7.20 -20.13 -3.25
N PRO A 391 5.97 -19.66 -3.54
CA PRO A 391 5.08 -20.39 -4.44
C PRO A 391 5.72 -20.54 -5.82
N HIS A 392 5.51 -21.67 -6.46
CA HIS A 392 6.02 -21.91 -7.81
C HIS A 392 5.22 -21.08 -8.81
N THR A 393 5.76 -19.95 -9.25
CA THR A 393 5.26 -19.19 -10.40
C THR A 393 5.96 -19.76 -11.64
N GLY A 394 5.18 -20.22 -12.62
CA GLY A 394 5.72 -20.92 -13.79
C GLY A 394 6.82 -20.12 -14.53
N THR A 395 7.86 -20.85 -14.94
CA THR A 395 8.87 -20.48 -15.95
C THR A 395 9.59 -19.14 -15.78
N THR A 396 10.67 -19.14 -15.00
CA THR A 396 11.88 -18.38 -15.37
C THR A 396 13.12 -19.22 -15.04
N PRO A 397 13.83 -19.77 -16.04
CA PRO A 397 15.13 -20.39 -15.82
C PRO A 397 16.16 -19.27 -15.63
N GLY A 398 16.68 -19.09 -14.41
CA GLY A 398 17.82 -18.20 -14.16
C GLY A 398 17.81 -17.40 -12.85
N GLY A 399 16.76 -17.44 -12.04
CA GLY A 399 16.77 -16.82 -10.71
C GLY A 399 17.72 -17.58 -9.77
N ALA A 400 18.51 -16.87 -8.97
CA ALA A 400 19.47 -17.41 -8.00
C ALA A 400 18.83 -18.14 -6.79
N GLY A 401 17.59 -18.62 -6.93
CA GLY A 401 16.89 -19.43 -5.94
C GLY A 401 17.27 -20.90 -6.02
N GLY A 402 17.19 -21.60 -4.89
CA GLY A 402 17.39 -23.04 -4.83
C GLY A 402 16.32 -23.80 -5.65
N PRO A 403 16.56 -25.10 -5.94
CA PRO A 403 15.59 -25.91 -6.68
C PRO A 403 14.19 -25.83 -6.06
N GLY A 404 13.16 -25.55 -6.89
CA GLY A 404 11.76 -25.56 -6.46
C GLY A 404 11.26 -24.34 -5.67
N GLY A 405 11.97 -23.20 -5.72
CA GLY A 405 11.57 -21.95 -5.05
C GLY A 405 12.01 -21.85 -3.58
N GLY A 406 12.89 -22.76 -3.14
CA GLY A 406 13.52 -22.72 -1.82
C GLY A 406 14.64 -21.68 -1.71
N PRO A 407 15.09 -21.36 -0.48
CA PRO A 407 16.17 -20.41 -0.26
C PRO A 407 17.54 -20.99 -0.63
N GLY A 408 18.47 -20.11 -0.99
CA GLY A 408 19.89 -20.41 -1.13
C GLY A 408 20.61 -20.48 0.24
N ALA A 409 21.82 -21.03 0.25
CA ALA A 409 22.61 -21.16 1.48
C ALA A 409 23.00 -19.80 2.10
N GLY A 410 23.24 -18.79 1.25
CA GLY A 410 23.50 -17.41 1.70
C GLY A 410 22.28 -16.78 2.36
N GLU A 411 21.10 -16.97 1.77
CA GLU A 411 19.83 -16.44 2.30
C GLU A 411 19.48 -17.10 3.64
N LEU A 412 19.69 -18.42 3.77
CA LEU A 412 19.52 -19.13 5.05
C LEU A 412 20.50 -18.66 6.13
N ARG A 413 21.74 -18.34 5.77
CA ARG A 413 22.71 -17.75 6.71
C ARG A 413 22.22 -16.41 7.24
N GLU A 414 21.81 -15.52 6.34
CA GLU A 414 21.31 -14.20 6.71
C GLU A 414 20.02 -14.30 7.54
N ALA A 415 19.12 -15.23 7.21
CA ALA A 415 17.92 -15.50 8.01
C ALA A 415 18.27 -15.92 9.45
N ALA A 416 19.26 -16.81 9.62
CA ALA A 416 19.72 -17.27 10.92
C ALA A 416 20.34 -16.12 11.75
N GLU A 417 21.17 -15.28 11.13
CA GLU A 417 21.77 -14.11 11.78
C GLU A 417 20.71 -13.10 12.23
N ARG A 418 19.72 -12.81 11.37
CA ARG A 418 18.60 -11.92 11.68
C ARG A 418 17.72 -12.49 12.79
N LEU A 419 17.41 -13.79 12.77
CA LEU A 419 16.66 -14.46 13.84
C LEU A 419 17.38 -14.40 15.20
N ALA A 420 18.71 -14.54 15.21
CA ALA A 420 19.51 -14.36 16.42
C ALA A 420 19.53 -12.91 16.91
N ALA A 421 19.44 -11.93 16.01
CA ALA A 421 19.32 -10.52 16.37
C ALA A 421 17.95 -10.16 16.98
N LEU A 422 16.86 -10.78 16.52
CA LEU A 422 15.52 -10.61 17.11
C LEU A 422 15.46 -11.06 18.58
N ALA A 423 16.22 -12.11 18.94
CA ALA A 423 16.32 -12.60 20.31
C ALA A 423 16.81 -11.56 21.32
N ARG A 424 17.66 -10.62 20.88
CA ARG A 424 18.27 -9.61 21.73
C ARG A 424 17.34 -8.43 22.02
N THR A 425 16.25 -8.29 21.26
CA THR A 425 15.30 -7.17 21.38
C THR A 425 14.11 -7.45 22.30
N GLY A 426 14.07 -8.61 22.97
CA GLY A 426 13.02 -8.93 23.95
C GLY A 426 11.69 -9.37 23.34
N GLU A 427 11.70 -9.89 22.10
CA GLU A 427 10.52 -10.47 21.47
C GLU A 427 9.94 -11.66 22.26
N ASP A 428 8.65 -11.93 22.05
CA ASP A 428 7.94 -13.08 22.63
C ASP A 428 8.69 -14.39 22.30
N ARG A 429 9.14 -15.09 23.34
CA ARG A 429 9.86 -16.36 23.24
C ARG A 429 9.07 -17.39 22.42
N ALA A 430 7.75 -17.45 22.61
CA ALA A 430 6.89 -18.39 21.90
C ALA A 430 6.80 -18.06 20.40
N ALA A 431 6.71 -16.77 20.04
CA ALA A 431 6.78 -16.33 18.65
C ALA A 431 8.15 -16.65 18.02
N ARG A 432 9.24 -16.44 18.76
CA ARG A 432 10.59 -16.80 18.29
C ARG A 432 10.74 -18.30 18.02
N GLU A 433 10.22 -19.15 18.90
CA GLU A 433 10.29 -20.61 18.73
C GLU A 433 9.50 -21.08 17.51
N ARG A 434 8.34 -20.49 17.24
CA ARG A 434 7.56 -20.74 16.02
C ARG A 434 8.29 -20.28 14.76
N LEU A 435 8.92 -19.10 14.78
CA LEU A 435 9.73 -18.61 13.66
C LEU A 435 10.97 -19.49 13.41
N LEU A 436 11.67 -19.91 14.47
CA LEU A 436 12.78 -20.86 14.40
C LEU A 436 12.35 -22.19 13.79
N THR A 437 11.15 -22.67 14.15
CA THR A 437 10.58 -23.90 13.61
C THR A 437 10.32 -23.78 12.11
N GLU A 438 9.76 -22.66 11.64
CA GLU A 438 9.57 -22.39 10.20
C GLU A 438 10.91 -22.37 9.43
N VAL A 439 11.95 -21.74 9.99
CA VAL A 439 13.30 -21.69 9.37
C VAL A 439 13.90 -23.09 9.26
N ARG A 440 13.84 -23.90 10.32
CA ARG A 440 14.35 -25.29 10.32
C ARG A 440 13.58 -26.19 9.36
N GLU A 441 12.26 -26.05 9.31
CA GLU A 441 11.41 -26.80 8.38
C GLU A 441 11.77 -26.47 6.93
N CYS A 442 11.89 -25.18 6.60
CA CYS A 442 12.24 -24.75 5.25
C CYS A 442 13.67 -25.16 4.87
N ALA A 443 14.64 -25.08 5.79
CA ALA A 443 15.98 -25.56 5.55
C ALA A 443 15.97 -27.07 5.22
N LEU A 444 15.36 -27.91 6.07
CA LEU A 444 15.28 -29.35 5.82
C LEU A 444 14.66 -29.67 4.45
N ALA A 445 13.52 -29.06 4.14
CA ALA A 445 12.76 -29.37 2.94
C ALA A 445 13.37 -28.81 1.64
N CYS A 446 14.07 -27.67 1.72
CA CYS A 446 14.70 -27.04 0.57
C CYS A 446 16.17 -27.43 0.40
N ARG A 447 16.65 -28.42 1.17
CA ARG A 447 18.01 -28.94 1.07
C ARG A 447 18.25 -29.53 -0.33
N PRO A 448 19.29 -29.10 -1.05
CA PRO A 448 19.66 -29.72 -2.31
C PRO A 448 20.01 -31.21 -2.13
N PRO A 449 19.85 -32.08 -3.15
CA PRO A 449 20.18 -33.51 -3.04
C PRO A 449 21.62 -33.78 -2.56
N GLY A 450 22.58 -32.91 -2.92
CA GLY A 450 23.96 -32.98 -2.48
C GLY A 450 24.29 -32.26 -1.17
N GLY A 451 23.30 -31.62 -0.52
CA GLY A 451 23.52 -30.69 0.59
C GLY A 451 23.94 -29.28 0.16
N TRP A 452 24.08 -28.40 1.14
CA TRP A 452 24.67 -27.06 0.96
C TRP A 452 26.21 -27.08 1.02
N GLY A 453 26.83 -28.17 1.49
CA GLY A 453 28.27 -28.34 1.60
C GLY A 453 28.94 -27.28 2.45
N ALA A 454 30.09 -26.77 2.01
CA ALA A 454 30.83 -25.70 2.70
C ALA A 454 30.03 -24.39 2.84
N ALA A 455 28.96 -24.21 2.05
CA ALA A 455 28.09 -23.05 2.16
C ALA A 455 27.02 -23.20 3.26
N PHE A 456 26.94 -24.35 3.94
CA PHE A 456 25.97 -24.57 5.01
C PHE A 456 26.12 -23.53 6.13
N PRO A 457 25.04 -22.86 6.55
CA PRO A 457 25.04 -21.93 7.67
C PRO A 457 25.07 -22.65 9.03
N ALA A 458 26.23 -23.23 9.37
CA ALA A 458 26.43 -23.87 10.67
C ALA A 458 26.24 -22.88 11.85
N GLY A 459 25.59 -23.34 12.92
CA GLY A 459 25.43 -22.58 14.16
C GLY A 459 24.18 -22.95 14.96
N GLU A 460 23.80 -22.12 15.94
CA GLU A 460 22.71 -22.40 16.89
C GLU A 460 21.35 -22.67 16.22
N VAL A 461 21.06 -21.99 15.11
CA VAL A 461 19.78 -22.10 14.39
C VAL A 461 19.66 -23.43 13.65
N LEU A 462 20.69 -23.81 12.86
CA LEU A 462 20.63 -24.94 11.93
C LEU A 462 21.51 -26.14 12.32
N GLY A 463 22.24 -26.05 13.44
CA GLY A 463 23.20 -27.05 13.88
C GLY A 463 24.55 -26.93 13.16
N GLU A 464 25.48 -27.82 13.48
CA GLU A 464 26.84 -27.81 12.91
C GLU A 464 26.97 -28.65 11.63
N GLU A 465 26.03 -29.56 11.38
CA GLU A 465 26.13 -30.58 10.34
C GLU A 465 25.10 -30.35 9.22
N ASP A 466 25.59 -30.29 7.97
CA ASP A 466 24.76 -30.37 6.76
C ASP A 466 24.31 -31.82 6.52
N ASP A 467 23.47 -32.32 7.41
CA ASP A 467 22.95 -33.68 7.37
C ASP A 467 21.43 -33.70 7.58
N VAL A 468 20.75 -34.53 6.79
CA VAL A 468 19.29 -34.70 6.86
C VAL A 468 18.88 -35.18 8.25
N THR A 469 19.61 -36.11 8.85
CA THR A 469 19.30 -36.64 10.18
C THR A 469 19.48 -35.57 11.26
N ALA A 470 20.55 -34.78 11.17
CA ALA A 470 20.81 -33.67 12.09
C ALA A 470 19.70 -32.61 12.05
N LEU A 471 19.31 -32.16 10.85
CA LEU A 471 18.23 -31.19 10.65
C LEU A 471 16.85 -31.74 11.05
N SER A 472 16.53 -32.99 10.69
CA SER A 472 15.30 -33.66 11.13
C SER A 472 15.20 -33.71 12.66
N ARG A 473 16.30 -34.00 13.37
CA ARG A 473 16.31 -34.01 14.84
C ARG A 473 16.12 -32.61 15.43
N LEU A 474 16.69 -31.58 14.81
CA LEU A 474 16.48 -30.19 15.22
C LEU A 474 15.02 -29.76 15.06
N LEU A 475 14.41 -30.06 13.90
CA LEU A 475 13.01 -29.78 13.63
C LEU A 475 12.09 -30.57 14.59
N SER A 476 12.36 -31.85 14.82
CA SER A 476 11.63 -32.68 15.79
C SER A 476 11.71 -32.13 17.22
N ARG A 477 12.86 -31.58 17.64
CA ARG A 477 12.97 -30.89 18.95
C ARG A 477 12.13 -29.61 18.99
N SER A 478 12.18 -28.81 17.93
CA SER A 478 11.37 -27.60 17.79
C SER A 478 9.86 -27.88 17.90
N LEU A 479 9.36 -28.86 17.15
CA LEU A 479 7.95 -29.24 17.14
C LEU A 479 7.47 -29.78 18.50
N ARG A 480 8.30 -30.54 19.21
CA ARG A 480 7.99 -30.97 20.59
C ARG A 480 7.94 -29.78 21.56
N GLY A 481 8.86 -28.82 21.42
CA GLY A 481 8.81 -27.58 22.19
C GLY A 481 7.49 -26.83 21.99
N LEU A 482 7.03 -26.71 20.74
CA LEU A 482 5.72 -26.11 20.45
C LEU A 482 4.57 -26.92 21.07
N ALA A 483 4.63 -28.25 21.01
CA ALA A 483 3.61 -29.13 21.60
C ALA A 483 3.51 -28.97 23.13
N ASP A 484 4.62 -28.66 23.81
CA ASP A 484 4.63 -28.42 25.26
C ASP A 484 4.03 -27.06 25.65
N GLU A 485 3.99 -26.09 24.73
CA GLU A 485 3.40 -24.75 24.96
C GLU A 485 1.89 -24.69 24.65
N VAL A 486 1.38 -25.61 23.84
CA VAL A 486 -0.02 -25.65 23.42
C VAL A 486 -0.90 -26.29 24.49
N ARG A 487 -2.05 -25.65 24.78
CA ARG A 487 -3.05 -26.16 25.74
C ARG A 487 -4.11 -27.09 25.14
N ASP A 488 -4.36 -26.96 23.84
CA ASP A 488 -5.31 -27.80 23.11
C ASP A 488 -4.70 -29.21 22.91
N GLY A 489 -5.38 -30.22 23.44
CA GLY A 489 -4.89 -31.60 23.39
C GLY A 489 -4.80 -32.17 21.97
N GLY A 490 -5.74 -31.82 21.09
CA GLY A 490 -5.73 -32.28 19.71
C GLY A 490 -4.58 -31.67 18.92
N LEU A 491 -4.40 -30.36 19.02
CA LEU A 491 -3.26 -29.68 18.38
C LEU A 491 -1.92 -30.16 18.93
N ARG A 492 -1.85 -30.44 20.24
CA ARG A 492 -0.65 -31.00 20.86
C ARG A 492 -0.30 -32.38 20.27
N ASP A 493 -1.28 -33.26 20.13
CA ASP A 493 -1.09 -34.60 19.58
C ASP A 493 -0.65 -34.52 18.10
N ASP A 494 -1.28 -33.65 17.30
CA ASP A 494 -0.88 -33.38 15.92
C ASP A 494 0.58 -32.92 15.79
N LEU A 495 1.03 -32.01 16.67
CA LEU A 495 2.41 -31.52 16.70
C LEU A 495 3.40 -32.63 17.09
N LEU A 496 3.02 -33.50 18.03
CA LEU A 496 3.84 -34.65 18.42
C LEU A 496 3.98 -35.64 17.27
N ASP A 497 2.87 -35.99 16.60
CA ASP A 497 2.88 -36.87 15.44
C ASP A 497 3.75 -36.30 14.32
N ARG A 498 3.61 -34.99 14.01
CA ARG A 498 4.49 -34.30 13.07
C ARG A 498 5.95 -34.34 13.50
N SER A 499 6.24 -34.21 14.81
CA SER A 499 7.60 -34.25 15.35
C SER A 499 8.30 -35.60 15.16
N TYR A 500 7.54 -36.70 15.12
CA TYR A 500 8.06 -38.04 14.83
C TYR A 500 8.14 -38.29 13.33
N ALA A 501 7.17 -37.82 12.55
CA ALA A 501 7.13 -37.99 11.10
C ALA A 501 8.33 -37.35 10.36
N VAL A 502 8.90 -36.27 10.90
CA VAL A 502 10.07 -35.60 10.29
C VAL A 502 11.39 -36.35 10.49
N LEU A 503 11.44 -37.36 11.36
CA LEU A 503 12.66 -38.14 11.61
C LEU A 503 12.88 -39.18 10.50
N PRO A 504 14.14 -39.43 10.06
CA PRO A 504 14.41 -40.47 9.08
C PRO A 504 14.03 -41.85 9.63
N PRO A 505 13.59 -42.79 8.76
CA PRO A 505 13.20 -44.11 9.19
C PRO A 505 14.37 -44.82 9.90
N PRO A 506 14.09 -45.62 10.94
CA PRO A 506 15.13 -46.32 11.66
C PRO A 506 15.89 -47.22 10.69
N ARG A 507 17.23 -47.10 10.65
CA ARG A 507 18.09 -48.03 9.91
C ARG A 507 17.95 -49.40 10.55
N LEU A 508 17.07 -50.24 10.01
CA LEU A 508 17.05 -51.67 10.28
C LEU A 508 18.41 -52.22 9.84
N ARG A 509 19.33 -52.40 10.80
CA ARG A 509 20.51 -53.24 10.59
C ARG A 509 19.97 -54.66 10.41
N LEU A 510 19.82 -55.10 9.17
CA LEU A 510 19.76 -56.51 8.85
C LEU A 510 21.06 -57.13 9.36
N VAL A 511 21.02 -57.64 10.59
CA VAL A 511 22.04 -58.54 11.11
C VAL A 511 21.97 -59.76 10.21
N ALA A 512 22.90 -59.88 9.28
CA ALA A 512 23.09 -61.10 8.53
C ALA A 512 23.32 -62.22 9.54
N ALA A 513 22.30 -63.08 9.73
CA ALA A 513 22.42 -64.30 10.51
C ALA A 513 23.39 -65.22 9.77
N GLY A 514 24.68 -65.03 10.04
CA GLY A 514 25.75 -65.89 9.59
C GLY A 514 25.61 -67.28 10.22
N ARG A 515 25.37 -68.27 9.36
CA ARG A 515 25.82 -69.66 9.45
C ARG A 515 26.08 -70.21 10.86
N ARG A 516 25.23 -71.16 11.28
CA ARG A 516 25.69 -72.41 11.91
C ARG A 516 25.01 -73.59 11.24
N GLY A 517 25.69 -74.13 10.23
CA GLY A 517 25.58 -75.54 9.88
C GLY A 517 26.64 -76.34 10.64
N LYS A 518 26.33 -77.62 10.90
CA LYS A 518 27.02 -78.63 11.74
C LYS A 518 26.63 -78.54 13.22
N ARG A 519 26.19 -79.62 13.89
CA ARG A 519 26.42 -81.07 13.71
C ARG A 519 25.44 -81.88 14.61
N GLN A 520 25.26 -83.16 14.25
CA GLN A 520 24.87 -84.34 15.08
C GLN A 520 23.38 -84.46 15.47
N ASP A 521 22.68 -85.59 15.28
CA ASP A 521 23.06 -86.98 14.95
C ASP A 521 22.16 -87.60 13.86
#